data_AF-A0A9E0T2L7-F1
#
_entry.id   AF-A0A9E0T2L7-F1
#
_cell.length_a   1.000
_cell.length_b   1.000
_cell.length_c   1.000
_cell.angle_alpha   90.00
_cell.angle_beta   90.00
_cell.angle_gamma   90.00
#
_symmetry.space_group_name_H-M   'P 1'
#
loop_
_entity.id
_entity.type
_entity.pdbx_description
1 polymer ?
#
loop_
_entity_poly.entity_id
_entity_poly.type
_entity_poly.pdbx_seq_one_letter_code
_entity_poly.pdbx_strand_id
1 'polypeptide(L)'
;MSYSLALTFSLLGVAVAITGLMGFVFFWPMSVVHLRDRHHDVHARLVVAGTMAPSTLRWLLAGRYHALRDPGVNGLATPARIALCVLLLGLASALVFGAVAWWLKP
;
A
#
# COMPACT_ATOMS: atom_id res chain seq x y z
N MET A 1 -3.38 17.81 -28.55
CA MET A 1 -2.27 16.89 -28.17
C MET A 1 -2.07 16.82 -26.65
N SER A 2 -2.11 17.95 -25.93
CA SER A 2 -1.86 17.99 -24.47
C SER A 2 -2.91 17.26 -23.61
N TYR A 3 -4.18 17.26 -24.00
CA TYR A 3 -5.27 16.63 -23.22
C TYR A 3 -5.20 15.09 -23.24
N SER A 4 -4.90 14.51 -24.40
CA SER A 4 -4.77 13.06 -24.58
C SER A 4 -3.61 12.50 -23.74
N LEU A 5 -2.48 13.22 -23.67
CA LEU A 5 -1.34 12.82 -22.85
C LEU A 5 -1.67 12.83 -21.35
N ALA A 6 -2.39 13.85 -20.87
CA ALA A 6 -2.81 13.94 -19.48
C ALA A 6 -3.70 12.74 -19.07
N LEU A 7 -4.63 12.34 -19.94
CA LEU A 7 -5.45 11.14 -19.73
C LEU A 7 -4.62 9.85 -19.74
N THR A 8 -3.65 9.72 -20.64
CA THR A 8 -2.76 8.53 -20.68
C THR A 8 -1.96 8.39 -19.38
N PHE A 9 -1.37 9.48 -18.87
CA PHE A 9 -0.66 9.45 -17.59
C PHE A 9 -1.58 9.16 -16.41
N SER A 10 -2.82 9.68 -16.43
CA SER A 10 -3.82 9.36 -15.41
C SER A 10 -4.15 7.86 -15.41
N LEU A 11 -4.35 7.24 -16.58
CA LEU A 11 -4.64 5.81 -16.71
C LEU A 11 -3.44 4.94 -16.33
N LEU A 12 -2.22 5.36 -16.66
CA LEU A 12 -0.99 4.70 -16.20
C LEU A 12 -0.86 4.75 -14.68
N GLY A 13 -1.16 5.90 -14.06
CA GLY A 13 -1.20 6.04 -12.61
C GLY A 13 -2.21 5.09 -11.96
N VAL A 14 -3.40 4.94 -12.57
CA VAL A 14 -4.41 3.96 -12.13
C VAL A 14 -3.90 2.53 -12.27
N ALA A 15 -3.26 2.18 -13.39
CA ALA A 15 -2.68 0.85 -13.58
C ALA A 15 -1.61 0.55 -12.51
N VAL A 16 -0.72 1.50 -12.21
CA VAL A 16 0.29 1.40 -11.14
C VAL A 16 -0.39 1.22 -9.78
N ALA A 17 -1.47 1.97 -9.51
CA ALA A 17 -2.24 1.83 -8.28
C ALA A 17 -2.81 0.42 -8.14
N ILE A 18 -3.39 -0.15 -9.20
CA ILE A 18 -3.94 -1.52 -9.21
C ILE A 18 -2.84 -2.55 -8.96
N THR A 19 -1.67 -2.41 -9.59
CA THR A 19 -0.53 -3.30 -9.34
C THR A 19 -0.08 -3.26 -7.88
N GLY A 20 0.00 -2.06 -7.29
CA GLY A 20 0.30 -1.87 -5.87
C GLY A 20 -0.75 -2.50 -4.95
N LEU A 21 -2.04 -2.34 -5.29
CA LEU A 21 -3.14 -2.95 -4.54
C LEU A 21 -3.05 -4.49 -4.56
N MET A 22 -2.80 -5.08 -5.73
CA MET A 22 -2.70 -6.53 -5.88
C MET A 22 -1.50 -7.09 -5.11
N GLY A 23 -0.35 -6.41 -5.17
CA GLY A 23 0.81 -6.77 -4.35
C GLY A 23 0.48 -6.72 -2.86
N PHE A 24 -0.21 -5.68 -2.41
CA PHE A 24 -0.62 -5.57 -1.01
C PHE A 24 -1.57 -6.70 -0.61
N VAL A 25 -2.60 -7.00 -1.42
CA VAL A 25 -3.57 -8.07 -1.14
C VAL A 25 -2.91 -9.45 -1.06
N PHE A 26 -1.84 -9.71 -1.80
CA PHE A 26 -1.09 -10.98 -1.70
C PHE A 26 -0.18 -11.04 -0.47
N PHE A 27 0.64 -10.01 -0.24
CA PHE A 27 1.66 -10.04 0.81
C PHE A 27 1.10 -9.76 2.21
N TRP A 28 0.00 -9.00 2.31
CA TRP A 28 -0.61 -8.64 3.59
C TRP A 28 -1.14 -9.85 4.39
N PRO A 29 -2.01 -10.73 3.86
CA PRO A 29 -2.51 -11.87 4.60
C PRO A 29 -1.39 -12.83 5.02
N MET A 30 -0.39 -13.03 4.15
CA MET A 30 0.79 -13.84 4.47
C MET A 30 1.61 -13.26 5.62
N SER A 31 1.74 -11.93 5.67
CA SER A 31 2.42 -11.21 6.76
C SER A 31 1.62 -11.29 8.07
N VAL A 32 0.29 -11.19 8.01
CA VAL A 32 -0.59 -11.30 9.18
C VAL A 32 -0.55 -12.70 9.78
N VAL A 33 -0.56 -13.75 8.96
CA VAL A 33 -0.43 -15.14 9.45
C VAL A 33 0.93 -15.36 10.13
N HIS A 34 2.04 -14.90 9.53
CA HIS A 34 3.36 -14.97 10.17
C HIS A 34 3.43 -14.19 11.49
N LEU A 35 2.78 -13.02 11.54
CA LEU A 35 2.74 -12.21 12.75
C LEU A 35 1.89 -12.86 13.85
N ARG A 36 0.78 -13.50 13.48
CA ARG A 36 -0.04 -14.30 14.40
C ARG A 36 0.77 -15.47 14.96
N ASP A 37 1.48 -16.20 14.10
CA ASP A 37 2.13 -17.44 14.50
C ASP A 37 3.40 -17.22 15.34
N ARG A 38 4.16 -16.13 15.14
CA ARG A 38 5.39 -15.84 15.93
C ARG A 38 5.23 -14.80 17.04
N HIS A 39 4.34 -13.82 16.90
CA HIS A 39 4.24 -12.68 17.82
C HIS A 39 2.78 -12.39 18.19
N HIS A 40 2.16 -13.35 18.89
CA HIS A 40 0.76 -13.28 19.34
C HIS A 40 0.42 -11.99 20.09
N ASP A 41 1.33 -11.43 20.90
CA ASP A 41 1.11 -10.20 21.66
C ASP A 41 0.94 -8.96 20.77
N VAL A 42 1.70 -8.90 19.67
CA VAL A 42 1.64 -7.79 18.72
C VAL A 42 0.43 -7.96 17.81
N HIS A 43 0.16 -9.20 17.38
CA HIS A 43 -1.05 -9.54 16.64
C HIS A 43 -2.32 -9.25 17.43
N ALA A 44 -2.38 -9.54 18.73
CA ALA A 44 -3.53 -9.23 19.58
C ALA A 44 -3.83 -7.72 19.62
N ARG A 45 -2.80 -6.87 19.70
CA ARG A 45 -2.96 -5.40 19.62
C ARG A 45 -3.45 -4.92 18.25
N LEU A 46 -3.01 -5.58 17.18
CA LEU A 46 -3.41 -5.27 15.80
C LEU A 46 -4.82 -5.79 15.45
N VAL A 47 -5.25 -6.91 16.02
CA VAL A 47 -6.61 -7.46 15.86
C VAL A 47 -7.65 -6.60 16.57
N VAL A 48 -7.34 -6.07 17.75
CA VAL A 48 -8.23 -5.11 18.44
C VAL A 48 -8.43 -3.84 17.60
N ALA A 49 -7.38 -3.41 16.89
CA ALA A 49 -7.49 -2.29 15.96
C ALA A 49 -8.19 -2.68 14.64
N GLY A 50 -8.09 -3.94 14.21
CA GLY A 50 -8.55 -4.47 12.93
C GLY A 50 -7.39 -4.66 11.93
N THR A 51 -7.33 -5.82 11.29
CA THR A 51 -6.28 -6.16 10.30
C THR A 51 -6.36 -5.35 9.01
N MET A 52 -7.47 -4.64 8.75
CA MET A 52 -7.60 -3.65 7.67
C MET A 52 -7.79 -2.22 8.19
N ALA A 53 -7.50 -1.97 9.46
CA ALA A 53 -7.65 -0.63 10.00
C ALA A 53 -6.53 0.31 9.54
N PRO A 54 -6.82 1.61 9.32
CA PRO A 54 -5.83 2.59 8.90
C PRO A 54 -4.68 2.74 9.91
N SER A 55 -4.91 2.44 11.19
CA SER A 55 -3.89 2.37 12.24
C SER A 55 -2.89 1.23 12.03
N THR A 56 -3.38 0.06 11.63
CA THR A 56 -2.59 -1.13 11.31
C THR A 56 -1.77 -0.92 10.03
N LEU A 57 -2.38 -0.32 9.00
CA LEU A 57 -1.68 0.11 7.78
C LEU A 57 -0.58 1.14 8.08
N ARG A 58 -0.86 2.10 8.97
CA ARG A 58 0.14 3.10 9.40
C ARG A 58 1.26 2.46 10.23
N TRP A 59 0.96 1.42 11.02
CA TRP A 59 1.97 0.64 11.74
C TRP A 59 2.90 -0.12 10.79
N LEU A 60 2.35 -0.73 9.73
CA LEU A 60 3.13 -1.33 8.64
C LEU A 60 3.97 -0.28 7.91
N LEU A 61 3.39 0.87 7.57
CA LEU A 61 4.11 1.97 6.91
C LEU A 61 5.23 2.56 7.75
N ALA A 62 5.04 2.62 9.06
CA ALA A 62 6.04 3.10 10.00
C ALA A 62 7.19 2.10 10.20
N GLY A 63 7.11 0.90 9.63
CA GLY A 63 8.18 -0.10 9.75
C GLY A 63 8.34 -0.65 11.17
N ARG A 64 7.30 -0.58 12.03
CA ARG A 64 7.40 -1.07 13.42
C ARG A 64 7.66 -2.58 13.51
N TYR A 65 7.49 -3.33 12.43
CA TYR A 65 7.92 -4.71 12.30
C TYR A 65 9.44 -4.89 12.44
N HIS A 66 10.25 -3.87 12.13
CA HIS A 66 11.70 -3.93 12.32
C HIS A 66 12.10 -4.06 13.79
N ALA A 67 11.28 -3.54 14.71
CA ALA A 67 11.53 -3.61 16.15
C ALA A 67 11.41 -5.05 16.70
N LEU A 68 10.70 -5.94 15.99
CA LEU A 68 10.58 -7.35 16.36
C LEU A 68 11.84 -8.16 15.98
N ARG A 69 12.77 -7.58 15.20
CA ARG A 69 14.05 -8.20 14.78
C ARG A 69 13.91 -9.61 14.18
N ASP A 70 12.76 -9.92 13.58
CA ASP A 70 12.45 -11.25 13.04
C ASP A 70 12.63 -11.28 11.51
N PRO A 71 13.62 -12.02 10.97
CA PRO A 71 13.93 -12.02 9.53
C PRO A 71 12.77 -12.51 8.65
N GLY A 72 11.96 -13.45 9.16
CA GLY A 72 10.83 -14.01 8.42
C GLY A 72 9.69 -13.00 8.24
N VAL A 73 9.42 -12.21 9.28
CA VAL A 73 8.42 -11.13 9.23
C VAL A 73 8.95 -9.94 8.40
N ASN A 74 10.24 -9.60 8.55
CA ASN A 74 10.87 -8.51 7.80
C ASN A 74 10.90 -8.77 6.28
N GLY A 75 11.10 -10.02 5.84
CA GLY A 75 11.14 -10.40 4.43
C GLY A 75 9.80 -10.31 3.71
N LEU A 76 8.68 -10.44 4.42
CA LEU A 76 7.32 -10.34 3.85
C LEU A 76 6.66 -8.97 4.10
N ALA A 77 7.01 -8.29 5.21
CA ALA A 77 6.44 -7.00 5.53
C ALA A 77 7.03 -5.84 4.71
N THR A 78 8.29 -5.94 4.27
CA THR A 78 8.89 -4.95 3.34
C THR A 78 8.23 -4.92 1.97
N PRO A 79 7.99 -6.05 1.26
CA PRO A 79 7.30 -6.02 -0.03
C PRO A 79 5.84 -5.56 0.12
N ALA A 80 5.15 -5.89 1.23
CA ALA A 80 3.82 -5.35 1.51
C ALA A 80 3.84 -3.81 1.66
N ARG A 81 4.86 -3.26 2.32
CA ARG A 81 5.04 -1.80 2.46
C ARG A 81 5.35 -1.14 1.12
N ILE A 82 6.22 -1.75 0.31
CA ILE A 82 6.54 -1.26 -1.03
C ILE A 82 5.28 -1.25 -1.90
N ALA A 83 4.49 -2.32 -1.88
CA ALA A 83 3.23 -2.40 -2.62
C ALA A 83 2.23 -1.32 -2.18
N LEU A 84 2.14 -1.02 -0.88
CA LEU A 84 1.29 0.08 -0.40
C LEU A 84 1.83 1.46 -0.84
N CYS A 85 3.15 1.66 -0.82
CA CYS A 85 3.75 2.90 -1.35
C CYS A 85 3.45 3.07 -2.85
N VAL A 86 3.56 1.99 -3.63
CA VAL A 86 3.24 1.98 -5.07
C VAL A 86 1.75 2.28 -5.30
N LEU A 87 0.85 1.70 -4.50
CA LEU A 87 -0.58 2.02 -4.52
C LEU A 87 -0.81 3.51 -4.28
N LEU A 88 -0.23 4.07 -3.21
CA LEU A 88 -0.39 5.47 -2.84
C LEU A 88 0.20 6.41 -3.90
N LEU A 89 1.37 6.08 -4.46
CA LEU A 89 2.01 6.86 -5.50
C LEU A 89 1.20 6.83 -6.80
N GLY A 90 0.69 5.65 -7.19
CA GLY A 90 -0.20 5.48 -8.33
C GLY A 90 -1.47 6.32 -8.18
N LEU A 91 -2.11 6.23 -7.02
CA LEU A 91 -3.33 7.01 -6.71
C LEU A 91 -3.06 8.52 -6.72
N ALA A 92 -1.95 8.96 -6.12
CA ALA A 92 -1.56 10.36 -6.11
C ALA A 92 -1.29 10.87 -7.53
N SER A 93 -0.58 10.09 -8.35
CA SER A 93 -0.33 10.46 -9.75
C SER A 93 -1.62 10.52 -10.57
N ALA A 94 -2.53 9.55 -10.42
CA ALA A 94 -3.83 9.56 -11.08
C ALA A 94 -4.67 10.77 -10.68
N LEU A 95 -4.70 11.14 -9.40
CA LEU A 95 -5.44 12.32 -8.92
C LEU A 95 -4.84 13.62 -9.46
N VAL A 96 -3.52 13.76 -9.46
CA VAL A 96 -2.85 14.98 -9.96
C VAL A 96 -3.07 15.13 -11.46
N PHE A 97 -2.82 14.08 -12.25
CA PHE A 97 -3.00 14.15 -13.70
C PHE A 97 -4.47 14.23 -14.11
N GLY A 98 -5.38 13.59 -13.38
CA GLY A 98 -6.82 13.73 -13.56
C GLY A 98 -7.32 15.14 -13.25
N ALA A 99 -6.83 15.76 -12.17
CA ALA A 99 -7.16 17.14 -11.82
C ALA A 99 -6.62 18.14 -12.85
N VAL A 100 -5.40 17.94 -13.34
CA VAL A 100 -4.81 18.74 -14.44
C VAL A 100 -5.61 18.58 -15.73
N ALA A 101 -6.04 17.36 -16.07
CA ALA A 101 -6.91 17.13 -17.21
C ALA A 101 -8.26 17.83 -17.05
N TRP A 102 -8.87 17.78 -15.86
CA TRP A 102 -10.12 18.49 -15.59
C TRP A 102 -9.98 20.01 -15.73
N TRP A 103 -8.84 20.58 -15.30
CA TRP A 103 -8.53 22.01 -15.45
C TRP A 103 -8.28 22.45 -16.89
N LEU A 104 -7.76 21.55 -17.74
CA LEU A 104 -7.50 21.79 -19.16
C LEU A 104 -8.73 21.56 -20.05
N LYS A 105 -9.87 21.22 -19.45
CA LYS A 105 -11.12 20.94 -20.17
C LYS A 105 -11.60 22.26 -20.84
N PRO A 106 -11.64 22.34 -22.18
CA PRO A 106 -12.17 23.51 -22.87
C PRO A 106 -13.68 23.64 -22.68
#